data_AF-A0A4W5K9M8-F1
#
_entry.id   AF-A0A4W5K9M8-F1
#
_cell.length_a   1.000
_cell.length_b   1.000
_cell.length_c   1.000
_cell.angle_alpha   90.00
_cell.angle_beta   90.00
_cell.angle_gamma   90.00
#
_symmetry.space_group_name_H-M   'P 1'
#
loop_
_entity.id
_entity.type
_entity.pdbx_description
1 polymer ?
#
loop_
_entity_poly.entity_id
_entity_poly.type
_entity_poly.pdbx_seq_one_letter_code
_entity_poly.pdbx_strand_id
1 'polypeptide(L)'
;MLREGVTYDFRVIGVNDYGYGSPSAPSPSISAQKVSPFYEEWWFLVVIALVGLIFILLLVFILIIRGQSKKYTKKADSGSHSNSTSLPLSHGEMVRLDEGRFPALELNNRRLSVK
;
A
#
# COMPACT_ATOMS: atom_id res chain seq x y z
N MET A 1 -31.25 37.87 -4.07
CA MET A 1 -30.84 36.46 -4.30
C MET A 1 -31.38 36.02 -5.65
N LEU A 2 -30.59 35.35 -6.49
CA LEU A 2 -31.04 34.86 -7.80
C LEU A 2 -31.86 33.57 -7.62
N ARG A 3 -32.91 33.40 -8.44
CA ARG A 3 -33.71 32.17 -8.42
C ARG A 3 -33.06 31.13 -9.30
N GLU A 4 -32.90 29.92 -8.76
CA GLU A 4 -32.36 28.80 -9.51
C GLU A 4 -33.24 28.46 -10.72
N GLY A 5 -32.60 28.10 -11.84
CA GLY A 5 -33.28 27.76 -13.08
C GLY A 5 -33.80 28.96 -13.88
N VAL A 6 -33.63 30.19 -13.37
CA VAL A 6 -33.96 31.42 -14.09
C VAL A 6 -32.70 31.97 -14.76
N THR A 7 -32.87 32.39 -16.01
CA THR A 7 -31.84 33.05 -16.80
C THR A 7 -31.83 34.54 -16.54
N TYR A 8 -30.65 35.10 -16.28
CA TYR A 8 -30.45 36.51 -15.97
C TYR A 8 -29.45 37.16 -16.91
N ASP A 9 -29.74 38.40 -17.24
CA ASP A 9 -28.83 39.30 -17.94
C ASP A 9 -28.39 40.38 -16.94
N PHE A 10 -27.10 40.69 -16.91
CA PHE A 10 -26.55 41.70 -16.01
C PHE A 10 -26.21 42.98 -16.75
N ARG A 11 -26.49 44.11 -16.12
CA ARG A 11 -26.11 45.44 -16.59
C ARG A 11 -25.42 46.21 -15.48
N VAL A 12 -24.41 46.98 -15.85
CA VAL A 12 -23.66 47.82 -14.92
C VAL A 12 -24.03 49.28 -15.19
N ILE A 13 -24.23 50.05 -14.11
CA ILE A 13 -24.52 51.48 -14.17
C ILE A 13 -23.46 52.20 -13.34
N GLY A 14 -22.78 53.18 -13.94
CA GLY A 14 -21.89 54.07 -13.21
C GLY A 14 -22.69 55.09 -12.40
N VAL A 15 -22.25 55.38 -11.18
CA VAL A 15 -22.90 56.37 -10.29
C VAL A 15 -21.84 57.38 -9.85
N ASN A 16 -22.20 58.66 -9.84
CA ASN A 16 -21.41 59.74 -9.25
C ASN A 16 -22.31 60.65 -8.40
N ASP A 17 -21.74 61.70 -7.80
CA ASP A 17 -22.48 62.66 -6.97
C ASP A 17 -23.58 63.43 -7.75
N TYR A 18 -23.52 63.43 -9.08
CA TYR A 18 -24.51 64.03 -9.98
C TYR A 18 -25.61 63.05 -10.41
N GLY A 19 -25.47 61.75 -10.17
CA GLY A 19 -26.48 60.73 -10.44
C GLY A 19 -25.98 59.49 -11.19
N TYR A 20 -26.93 58.80 -11.84
CA TYR A 20 -26.70 57.55 -12.57
C TYR A 20 -26.38 57.82 -14.05
N GLY A 21 -25.34 57.18 -14.56
CA GLY A 21 -25.02 57.15 -15.99
C GLY A 21 -25.91 56.20 -16.78
N SER A 22 -25.69 56.14 -18.10
CA SER A 22 -26.38 55.17 -18.96
C SER A 22 -25.94 53.74 -18.62
N PRO A 23 -26.88 52.76 -18.63
CA PRO A 23 -26.52 51.36 -18.39
C PRO A 23 -25.64 50.79 -19.49
N SER A 24 -24.79 49.84 -19.12
CA SER A 24 -24.01 49.05 -20.08
C SER A 24 -24.92 48.23 -21.00
N ALA A 25 -24.31 47.70 -22.08
CA ALA A 25 -24.89 46.59 -22.82
C ALA A 25 -25.17 45.40 -21.87
N PRO A 26 -26.22 44.60 -22.14
CA PRO A 26 -26.51 43.41 -21.35
C PRO A 26 -25.37 42.40 -21.47
N SER A 27 -25.07 41.72 -20.36
CA SER A 27 -24.18 40.55 -20.37
C SER A 27 -24.81 39.40 -21.17
N PRO A 28 -24.00 38.40 -21.56
CA PRO A 28 -24.53 37.10 -21.95
C PRO A 28 -25.46 36.57 -20.85
N SER A 29 -26.58 36.01 -21.27
CA SER A 29 -27.59 35.43 -20.38
C SER A 29 -27.02 34.22 -19.66
N ILE A 30 -27.03 34.24 -18.34
CA ILE A 30 -26.54 33.13 -17.50
C ILE A 30 -27.66 32.64 -16.60
N SER A 31 -27.89 31.33 -16.62
CA SER A 31 -28.82 30.69 -15.70
C SER A 31 -28.18 30.58 -14.32
N ALA A 32 -28.90 31.00 -13.30
CA ALA A 32 -28.50 30.75 -11.93
C ALA A 32 -28.63 29.24 -11.67
N GLN A 33 -27.52 28.53 -11.75
CA GLN A 33 -27.43 27.12 -11.39
C GLN A 33 -26.74 27.00 -10.04
N LYS A 34 -27.36 26.34 -9.08
CA LYS A 34 -26.66 25.91 -7.86
C LYS A 34 -25.85 24.68 -8.25
N VAL A 35 -24.71 24.90 -8.88
CA VAL A 35 -23.79 23.80 -9.18
C VAL A 35 -23.37 23.21 -7.84
N SER A 36 -23.79 21.97 -7.57
CA SER A 36 -23.26 21.23 -6.43
C SER A 36 -21.75 21.16 -6.60
N PRO A 37 -20.96 21.46 -5.55
CA PRO A 37 -19.52 21.26 -5.62
C PRO A 37 -19.22 19.83 -6.06
N PHE A 38 -18.18 19.64 -6.88
CA PHE A 38 -17.82 18.32 -7.42
C PHE A 38 -17.56 17.27 -6.32
N TYR A 39 -17.19 17.70 -5.11
CA TYR A 39 -16.93 16.82 -3.97
C TYR A 39 -18.18 16.38 -3.20
N GLU A 40 -19.32 17.05 -3.43
CA GLU A 40 -20.62 16.67 -2.86
C GLU A 40 -21.30 15.57 -3.70
N GLU A 41 -20.75 15.25 -4.88
CA GLU A 41 -21.27 14.18 -5.72
C GLU A 41 -20.82 12.81 -5.18
N TRP A 42 -21.77 11.87 -5.02
CA TRP A 42 -21.49 10.55 -4.43
C TRP A 42 -20.37 9.78 -5.11
N TRP A 43 -20.25 9.90 -6.43
CA TRP A 43 -19.20 9.23 -7.19
C TRP A 43 -17.80 9.73 -6.78
N PHE A 44 -17.66 10.99 -6.37
CA PHE A 44 -16.38 11.54 -5.95
C PHE A 44 -15.89 10.86 -4.67
N LEU A 45 -16.78 10.57 -3.73
CA LEU A 45 -16.45 9.79 -2.53
C LEU A 45 -15.99 8.37 -2.87
N VAL A 46 -16.62 7.74 -3.88
CA VAL A 46 -16.20 6.42 -4.37
C VAL A 46 -14.79 6.47 -4.95
N VAL A 47 -14.45 7.50 -5.72
CA VAL A 47 -13.09 7.70 -6.27
C VAL A 47 -12.06 7.86 -5.15
N ILE A 48 -12.34 8.70 -4.15
CA ILE A 48 -11.44 8.90 -2.99
C ILE A 48 -11.26 7.59 -2.19
N ALA A 49 -12.34 6.85 -1.98
CA ALA A 49 -12.26 5.55 -1.29
C ALA A 49 -11.39 4.55 -2.06
N LEU A 50 -11.50 4.50 -3.39
CA LEU A 50 -10.72 3.60 -4.24
C LEU A 50 -9.23 3.98 -4.23
N VAL A 51 -8.90 5.27 -4.34
CA VAL A 51 -7.51 5.76 -4.21
C VAL A 51 -6.94 5.45 -2.83
N GLY A 52 -7.70 5.69 -1.77
CA GLY A 52 -7.30 5.38 -0.39
C GLY A 52 -7.08 3.88 -0.16
N LEU A 53 -7.96 3.03 -0.70
CA LEU A 53 -7.83 1.58 -0.63
C LEU A 53 -6.55 1.10 -1.32
N ILE A 54 -6.25 1.61 -2.52
CA ILE A 54 -5.00 1.30 -3.23
C ILE A 54 -3.80 1.71 -2.38
N PHE A 55 -3.82 2.90 -1.78
CA PHE A 55 -2.72 3.37 -0.94
C PHE A 55 -2.52 2.50 0.31
N ILE A 56 -3.60 2.08 0.97
CA ILE A 56 -3.55 1.18 2.12
C ILE A 56 -2.94 -0.17 1.71
N LEU A 57 -3.37 -0.74 0.58
CA LEU A 57 -2.81 -2.00 0.07
C LEU A 57 -1.31 -1.86 -0.24
N LEU A 58 -0.89 -0.75 -0.86
CA LEU A 58 0.52 -0.46 -1.11
C LEU A 58 1.32 -0.33 0.19
N LEU A 59 0.81 0.40 1.19
CA LEU A 59 1.46 0.51 2.50
C LEU A 59 1.63 -0.86 3.15
N VAL A 60 0.56 -1.66 3.19
CA VAL A 60 0.62 -3.03 3.73
C VAL A 60 1.65 -3.87 2.98
N PHE A 61 1.70 -3.78 1.66
CA PHE A 61 2.67 -4.50 0.85
C PHE A 61 4.12 -4.08 1.16
N ILE A 62 4.39 -2.78 1.27
CA ILE A 62 5.69 -2.24 1.68
C ILE A 62 6.07 -2.71 3.10
N LEU A 63 5.11 -2.71 4.03
CA LEU A 63 5.29 -3.20 5.40
C LEU A 63 5.59 -4.71 5.42
N ILE A 64 4.93 -5.51 4.57
CA ILE A 64 5.18 -6.95 4.45
C ILE A 64 6.58 -7.20 3.86
N ILE A 65 6.95 -6.52 2.78
CA ILE A 65 8.29 -6.62 2.16
C ILE A 65 9.38 -6.32 3.19
N ARG A 66 9.21 -5.23 3.95
CA ARG A 66 10.19 -4.80 4.97
C ARG A 66 10.14 -5.68 6.24
N GLY A 67 9.00 -6.32 6.52
CA GLY A 67 8.76 -7.15 7.69
C GLY A 67 9.23 -8.62 7.55
N GLN A 68 9.22 -9.19 6.34
CA GLN A 68 9.68 -10.57 6.09
C GLN A 68 11.22 -10.71 6.20
N SER A 69 11.98 -9.67 5.87
CA SER A 69 13.45 -9.67 5.97
C SER A 69 13.96 -9.93 7.41
N LYS A 70 13.12 -9.78 8.43
CA LYS A 70 13.50 -10.02 9.84
C LYS A 70 13.27 -11.46 10.31
N LYS A 71 12.64 -12.32 9.50
CA LYS A 71 12.28 -13.69 9.89
C LYS A 71 13.27 -14.79 9.49
N TYR A 72 14.49 -14.44 9.07
CA TYR A 72 15.56 -15.41 8.79
C TYR A 72 16.88 -15.13 9.51
N THR A 73 16.88 -14.41 10.64
CA THR A 73 18.11 -14.19 11.43
C THR A 73 17.99 -14.72 12.86
N LYS A 74 17.33 -15.86 13.08
CA LYS A 74 17.33 -16.53 14.39
C LYS A 74 17.25 -18.04 14.26
N LYS A 75 18.31 -18.65 13.72
CA LYS A 75 18.71 -20.05 14.01
C LYS A 75 20.23 -20.18 13.94
N ALA A 76 20.91 -19.43 14.79
CA ALA A 76 22.26 -19.74 15.22
C ALA A 76 22.34 -19.42 16.70
N ASP A 77 21.61 -20.20 17.51
CA ASP A 77 22.17 -20.69 18.77
C ASP A 77 21.20 -21.72 19.37
N SER A 78 21.62 -22.99 19.41
CA SER A 78 21.10 -23.95 20.38
C SER A 78 22.04 -25.15 20.47
N GLY A 79 23.01 -25.07 21.37
CA GLY A 79 23.50 -26.25 22.08
C GLY A 79 24.99 -26.27 22.35
N SER A 80 25.42 -25.88 23.56
CA SER A 80 25.96 -26.85 24.52
C SER A 80 26.31 -26.17 25.85
N HIS A 81 25.74 -26.68 26.93
CA HIS A 81 26.02 -26.24 28.29
C HIS A 81 27.16 -27.09 28.89
N SER A 82 28.02 -26.42 29.65
CA SER A 82 28.82 -26.94 30.79
C SER A 82 30.18 -27.64 30.54
N ASN A 83 31.20 -26.93 31.07
CA ASN A 83 32.26 -27.41 31.96
C ASN A 83 33.62 -27.87 31.38
N SER A 84 34.56 -26.93 31.56
CA SER A 84 35.84 -27.12 32.25
C SER A 84 37.10 -27.34 31.41
N THR A 85 38.05 -26.45 31.70
CA THR A 85 39.49 -26.69 31.81
C THR A 85 40.37 -26.47 30.55
N SER A 86 41.35 -25.59 30.78
CA SER A 86 42.69 -25.51 30.17
C SER A 86 42.91 -24.94 28.75
N LEU A 87 43.53 -23.75 28.77
CA LEU A 87 44.71 -23.31 28.02
C LEU A 87 44.57 -22.92 26.53
N PRO A 88 45.13 -21.75 26.12
CA PRO A 88 45.17 -21.33 24.73
C PRO A 88 46.45 -21.88 24.07
N LEU A 89 46.32 -22.71 23.03
CA LEU A 89 47.47 -23.02 22.18
C LEU A 89 47.07 -23.24 20.72
N SER A 90 47.73 -22.43 19.91
CA SER A 90 47.89 -22.46 18.46
C SER A 90 48.07 -23.87 17.87
N HIS A 91 47.65 -24.00 16.60
CA HIS A 91 48.22 -24.87 15.56
C HIS A 91 47.61 -26.27 15.33
N GLY A 92 47.20 -26.50 14.07
CA GLY A 92 46.83 -27.81 13.49
C GLY A 92 45.39 -28.23 13.81
N GLU A 93 44.60 -28.85 12.95
CA GLU A 93 44.88 -29.55 11.71
C GLU A 93 43.52 -29.84 11.06
N MET A 94 43.45 -29.64 9.76
CA MET A 94 42.42 -30.09 8.85
C MET A 94 42.33 -31.62 8.84
N VAL A 95 41.24 -32.24 9.30
CA VAL A 95 40.93 -33.65 8.99
C VAL A 95 39.44 -33.84 8.70
N ARG A 96 39.20 -34.37 7.49
CA ARG A 96 37.93 -34.84 6.94
C ARG A 96 37.31 -35.92 7.83
N LEU A 97 35.99 -35.92 7.95
CA LEU A 97 35.18 -37.15 7.99
C LEU A 97 33.90 -36.89 7.18
N ASP A 98 34.01 -37.17 5.89
CA ASP A 98 32.86 -37.34 4.99
C ASP A 98 32.34 -38.78 5.22
N GLU A 99 31.62 -38.97 6.32
CA GLU A 99 31.02 -40.25 6.69
C GLU A 99 29.53 -40.03 7.00
N GLY A 100 28.72 -39.98 5.94
CA GLY A 100 27.35 -39.51 6.05
C GLY A 100 26.29 -40.18 5.17
N ARG A 101 26.57 -41.38 4.65
CA ARG A 101 25.59 -42.46 4.38
C ARG A 101 24.38 -42.10 3.50
N PHE A 102 24.49 -42.48 2.22
CA PHE A 102 23.37 -42.61 1.28
C PHE A 102 22.18 -43.40 1.91
N PRO A 103 20.93 -42.92 1.79
CA PRO A 103 19.77 -43.66 2.26
C PRO A 103 19.57 -44.91 1.41
N ALA A 104 19.53 -46.06 2.09
CA ALA A 104 19.31 -47.37 1.49
C ALA A 104 17.98 -47.39 0.72
N LEU A 105 18.03 -47.83 -0.55
CA LEU A 105 16.84 -48.18 -1.32
C LEU A 105 16.30 -49.50 -0.78
N GLU A 106 15.22 -49.41 0.00
CA GLU A 106 14.48 -50.51 0.57
C GLU A 106 13.81 -51.34 -0.55
N LEU A 107 14.43 -52.47 -0.92
CA LEU A 107 13.84 -53.42 -1.86
C LEU A 107 12.71 -54.20 -1.16
N ASN A 108 11.48 -53.73 -1.39
CA ASN A 108 10.23 -54.33 -0.95
C ASN A 108 10.04 -55.72 -1.59
N ASN A 109 10.29 -56.75 -0.79
CA ASN A 109 10.23 -58.16 -1.16
C ASN A 109 8.78 -58.64 -1.26
N ARG A 110 8.15 -58.51 -2.44
CA ARG A 110 6.91 -59.22 -2.78
C ARG A 110 7.22 -60.54 -3.49
N ARG A 111 7.83 -61.50 -2.79
CA ARG A 111 7.64 -62.92 -3.15
C ARG A 111 6.31 -63.38 -2.57
N LEU A 112 5.31 -63.37 -3.43
CA LEU A 112 3.98 -63.88 -3.19
C LEU A 112 4.04 -65.30 -2.63
N SER A 113 3.23 -65.48 -1.60
CA SER A 113 3.00 -66.68 -0.82
C SER A 113 2.60 -67.87 -1.71
N VAL A 114 3.19 -69.03 -1.41
CA VAL A 114 2.86 -70.34 -1.98
C VAL A 114 1.63 -70.91 -1.27
N LYS A 115 0.65 -71.37 -2.03
CA LYS A 115 -0.08 -72.61 -1.74
C LYS A 115 -0.57 -73.25 -3.03
#